data_AF-T1KWJ2-F1
#
_entry.id   AF-T1KWJ2-F1
#
_cell.length_a   1.000
_cell.length_b   1.000
_cell.length_c   1.000
_cell.angle_alpha   90.00
_cell.angle_beta   90.00
_cell.angle_gamma   90.00
#
_symmetry.space_group_name_H-M   'P 1'
#
loop_
_entity.id
_entity.type
_entity.pdbx_description
1 polymer ?
#
loop_
_entity_poly.entity_id
_entity_poly.type
_entity_poly.pdbx_seq_one_letter_code
_entity_poly.pdbx_strand_id
1 'polypeptide(L)'
;MDVSALPQVNEGFCFTGEEFLQDNFTVDDFIKNHRNDISLEQLRQDLSSYLRTCRLALIDTINEDYSDFINLMDDLVGLDTNINNLIEPLESIRNDIKLVEDDFAASLNEISGRMQQLQLTHQKRKQIELILNVHRNLQKVESLCTAIENSDTETADLKPDITLIERIAIQMEEIVVNLEYNNSGPLKIFTSAELESKSRNLTERVRRIMEKSFVQIISRSDGSKIQRFYTIFLLNGQLNVLEKMLIGRIRPYLISVISESRLEALGTEKFFEDVKNLILSQFNVFFHLEDDCSIWFISRIWNELVSSLTLLSPSLFASGNPDQFHSNYTATIKFLDSLKVEIQKDGKLPINLQLHLLILKFNTQVYFRIRFQEIASRFEYALKQPYTYQPQEEKKFTISPLIVLLESINDCWSTERIYLPPLFINFWKLTLQLIARCTVWLSTIQLSDLFIENVTSITESSRLKCSLLSLIFSQTEKTLNQIRDIYKETILPLKPDNFDEKLLQESLEDGLLMIAETGLPNIVKLTKECLVNKNLT
;
A
#
# COMPACT_ATOMS: atom_id res chain seq x y z
N MET A 1 -18.54 110.02 32.62
CA MET A 1 -19.43 109.83 33.78
C MET A 1 -20.84 110.08 33.29
N ASP A 2 -21.71 109.07 33.38
CA ASP A 2 -23.12 109.24 33.04
C ASP A 2 -23.77 110.23 34.01
N VAL A 3 -24.38 111.26 33.44
CA VAL A 3 -24.95 112.43 34.12
C VAL A 3 -26.22 112.07 34.92
N SER A 4 -26.69 110.82 34.85
CA SER A 4 -27.90 110.32 35.49
C SER A 4 -27.74 109.90 36.95
N ALA A 5 -26.51 109.76 37.46
CA ALA A 5 -26.26 109.23 38.81
C ALA A 5 -26.07 110.30 39.91
N LEU A 6 -26.17 111.60 39.57
CA LEU A 6 -26.03 112.68 40.55
C LEU A 6 -27.42 113.28 40.87
N PRO A 7 -27.75 113.48 42.16
CA PRO A 7 -29.04 114.07 42.54
C PRO A 7 -29.14 115.51 42.03
N GLN A 8 -30.29 115.86 41.44
CA GLN A 8 -30.56 117.21 40.93
C GLN A 8 -30.46 118.25 42.05
N VAL A 9 -29.74 119.34 41.79
CA VAL A 9 -29.59 120.47 42.70
C VAL A 9 -30.88 121.29 42.66
N ASN A 10 -31.58 121.41 43.80
CA ASN A 10 -32.82 122.23 43.91
C ASN A 10 -32.53 123.70 43.53
N GLU A 11 -33.47 124.36 42.84
CA GLU A 11 -33.40 125.75 42.33
C GLU A 11 -33.26 126.87 43.38
N GLY A 12 -32.84 126.55 44.60
CA GLY A 12 -32.50 127.51 45.66
C GLY A 12 -31.04 127.45 46.10
N PHE A 13 -30.21 126.59 45.52
CA PHE A 13 -28.79 126.50 45.87
C PHE A 13 -27.95 127.49 45.08
N CYS A 14 -26.93 128.03 45.75
CA CYS A 14 -26.06 129.07 45.21
C CYS A 14 -25.07 128.59 44.13
N PHE A 15 -25.14 127.32 43.70
CA PHE A 15 -24.24 126.69 42.75
C PHE A 15 -24.97 125.63 41.91
N THR A 16 -24.45 125.31 40.73
CA THR A 16 -24.93 124.19 39.91
C THR A 16 -24.02 122.97 40.08
N GLY A 17 -24.59 121.77 40.16
CA GLY A 17 -23.84 120.53 40.44
C GLY A 17 -22.80 120.16 39.37
N GLU A 18 -22.93 120.75 38.18
CA GLU A 18 -22.05 120.54 37.03
C GLU A 18 -20.68 121.24 37.18
N GLU A 19 -20.55 122.26 38.03
CA GLU A 19 -19.26 122.92 38.28
C GLU A 19 -18.24 122.01 39.00
N PHE A 20 -18.70 121.01 39.76
CA PHE A 20 -17.84 120.07 40.49
C PHE A 20 -17.26 118.95 39.61
N LEU A 21 -17.74 118.80 38.38
CA LEU A 21 -17.31 117.76 37.44
C LEU A 21 -16.29 118.28 36.41
N GLN A 22 -15.92 119.56 36.47
CA GLN A 22 -14.92 120.13 35.57
C GLN A 22 -13.51 119.76 36.04
N ASP A 23 -12.68 119.24 35.13
CA ASP A 23 -11.29 118.83 35.43
C ASP A 23 -10.40 119.96 35.98
N ASN A 24 -10.79 121.22 35.76
CA ASN A 24 -10.05 122.43 36.16
C ASN A 24 -10.59 123.09 37.45
N PHE A 25 -11.26 122.32 38.31
CA PHE A 25 -11.88 122.85 39.53
C PHE A 25 -10.84 123.24 40.59
N THR A 26 -10.82 124.51 41.00
CA THR A 26 -10.03 125.05 42.12
C THR A 26 -10.94 125.66 43.18
N VAL A 27 -10.78 125.20 44.43
CA VAL A 27 -11.59 125.62 45.59
C VAL A 27 -11.57 127.14 45.79
N ASP A 28 -10.43 127.78 45.52
CA ASP A 28 -10.24 129.22 45.74
C ASP A 28 -10.96 130.10 44.71
N ASP A 29 -11.14 129.64 43.46
CA ASP A 29 -11.84 130.42 42.42
C ASP A 29 -13.35 130.26 42.53
N PHE A 30 -13.82 129.08 42.94
CA PHE A 30 -15.22 128.81 43.27
C PHE A 30 -15.72 129.69 44.43
N ILE A 31 -14.94 129.83 45.51
CA ILE A 31 -15.28 130.69 46.65
C ILE A 31 -15.22 132.17 46.28
N LYS A 32 -14.27 132.61 45.43
CA LYS A 32 -14.19 134.01 44.97
C LYS A 32 -15.41 134.44 44.16
N ASN A 33 -15.88 133.60 43.25
CA ASN A 33 -17.01 133.92 42.37
C ASN A 33 -18.32 134.05 43.17
N HIS A 34 -18.50 133.25 44.23
CA HIS A 34 -19.73 133.21 45.03
C HIS A 34 -19.67 134.07 46.31
N ARG A 35 -18.56 134.78 46.58
CA ARG A 35 -18.39 135.64 47.78
C ARG A 35 -19.15 136.96 47.70
N ASN A 36 -19.50 137.42 46.50
CA ASN A 36 -20.14 138.72 46.31
C ASN A 36 -21.66 138.69 46.52
N ASP A 37 -22.31 137.54 46.31
CA ASP A 37 -23.76 137.45 46.28
C ASP A 37 -24.40 136.84 47.53
N ILE A 38 -23.67 136.04 48.34
CA ILE A 38 -24.23 135.32 49.50
C ILE A 38 -23.26 135.25 50.70
N SER A 39 -23.82 135.17 51.92
CA SER A 39 -23.06 134.93 53.15
C SER A 39 -22.43 133.52 53.18
N LEU A 40 -21.17 133.43 53.62
CA LEU A 40 -20.41 132.16 53.71
C LEU A 40 -21.12 131.07 54.55
N GLU A 41 -22.00 131.45 55.47
CA GLU A 41 -22.80 130.50 56.26
C GLU A 41 -23.87 129.77 55.45
N GLN A 42 -24.52 130.45 54.50
CA GLN A 42 -25.53 129.85 53.61
C GLN A 42 -24.88 128.89 52.61
N LEU A 43 -23.75 129.27 51.99
CA LEU A 43 -23.00 128.38 51.10
C LEU A 43 -22.59 127.08 51.80
N ARG A 44 -22.15 127.16 53.06
CA ARG A 44 -21.78 125.99 53.84
C ARG A 44 -22.98 125.09 54.17
N GLN A 45 -24.13 125.68 54.49
CA GLN A 45 -25.36 124.92 54.72
C GLN A 45 -25.82 124.21 53.45
N ASP A 46 -25.78 124.89 52.31
CA ASP A 46 -26.19 124.37 51.02
C ASP A 46 -25.30 123.20 50.58
N LEU A 47 -23.97 123.36 50.66
CA LEU A 47 -23.00 122.28 50.40
C LEU A 47 -23.16 121.10 51.35
N SER A 48 -23.44 121.35 52.64
CA SER A 48 -23.66 120.29 53.62
C SER A 48 -24.95 119.52 53.33
N SER A 49 -25.99 120.20 52.85
CA SER A 49 -27.25 119.55 52.46
C SER A 49 -27.07 118.72 51.19
N TYR A 50 -26.36 119.24 50.18
CA TYR A 50 -26.06 118.52 48.95
C TYR A 50 -25.21 117.27 49.21
N LEU A 51 -24.18 117.39 50.06
CA LEU A 51 -23.35 116.26 50.46
C LEU A 51 -24.16 115.17 51.19
N ARG A 52 -25.18 115.57 51.97
CA ARG A 52 -26.08 114.61 52.61
C ARG A 52 -26.95 113.89 51.57
N THR A 53 -27.45 114.60 50.56
CA THR A 53 -28.24 114.01 49.47
C THR A 53 -27.39 113.05 48.64
N CYS A 54 -26.15 113.41 48.28
CA CYS A 54 -25.25 112.52 47.57
C CYS A 54 -24.89 111.27 48.38
N ARG A 55 -24.70 111.40 49.70
CA ARG A 55 -24.46 110.22 50.57
C ARG A 55 -25.66 109.28 50.61
N LEU A 56 -26.89 109.82 50.63
CA LEU A 56 -28.09 109.01 50.57
C LEU A 56 -28.23 108.29 49.22
N ALA A 57 -28.04 109.02 48.12
CA ALA A 57 -28.06 108.43 46.78
C ALA A 57 -27.01 107.32 46.61
N LEU A 58 -25.78 107.51 47.11
CA LEU A 58 -24.73 106.48 47.09
C LEU A 58 -25.12 105.24 47.89
N ILE A 59 -25.73 105.43 49.07
CA ILE A 59 -26.22 104.31 49.88
C ILE A 59 -27.33 103.55 49.12
N ASP A 60 -28.20 104.27 48.41
CA ASP A 60 -29.26 103.64 47.62
C ASP A 60 -28.70 102.86 46.42
N THR A 61 -27.71 103.38 45.69
CA THR A 61 -27.08 102.65 44.58
C THR A 61 -26.30 101.43 45.06
N ILE A 62 -25.59 101.55 46.19
CA ILE A 62 -24.91 100.39 46.79
C ILE A 62 -25.93 99.35 47.21
N ASN A 63 -27.04 99.74 47.83
CA ASN A 63 -28.06 98.80 48.28
C ASN A 63 -28.80 98.10 47.13
N GLU A 64 -29.00 98.77 45.99
CA GLU A 64 -29.57 98.16 44.78
C GLU A 64 -28.65 97.04 44.26
N ASP A 65 -27.37 97.32 44.05
CA ASP A 65 -26.42 96.34 43.48
C ASP A 65 -25.94 95.29 44.51
N TYR A 66 -26.13 95.52 45.81
CA TYR A 66 -25.74 94.59 46.87
C TYR A 66 -26.57 93.30 46.84
N SER A 67 -27.85 93.40 46.44
CA SER A 67 -28.73 92.23 46.34
C SER A 67 -28.27 91.27 45.25
N ASP A 68 -27.87 91.80 44.09
CA ASP A 68 -27.43 90.98 42.96
C ASP A 68 -26.08 90.30 43.24
N PHE A 69 -25.15 91.00 43.91
CA PHE A 69 -23.86 90.40 44.30
C PHE A 69 -24.02 89.31 45.35
N ILE A 70 -24.94 89.47 46.31
CA ILE A 70 -25.24 88.43 47.31
C ILE A 70 -25.91 87.23 46.64
N ASN A 71 -26.90 87.44 45.78
CA ASN A 71 -27.59 86.34 45.09
C ASN A 71 -26.61 85.49 44.27
N LEU A 72 -25.69 86.13 43.54
CA LEU A 72 -24.70 85.42 42.71
C LEU A 72 -23.63 84.71 43.55
N MET A 73 -23.29 85.26 44.72
CA MET A 73 -22.39 84.61 45.67
C MET A 73 -23.05 83.41 46.36
N ASP A 74 -24.34 83.52 46.72
CA ASP A 74 -25.13 82.42 47.29
C ASP A 74 -25.30 81.27 46.28
N ASP A 75 -25.56 81.57 45.01
CA ASP A 75 -25.73 80.56 43.96
C ASP A 75 -24.43 79.80 43.67
N LEU A 76 -23.26 80.45 43.77
CA LEU A 76 -21.96 79.81 43.54
C LEU A 76 -21.56 78.88 44.69
N VAL A 77 -21.85 79.26 45.94
CA VAL A 77 -21.58 78.45 47.14
C VAL A 77 -22.49 77.20 47.17
N GLY A 78 -23.71 77.28 46.62
CA GLY A 78 -24.59 76.13 46.46
C GLY A 78 -24.16 75.17 45.35
N LEU A 79 -23.41 75.64 44.34
CA LEU A 79 -23.06 74.83 43.17
C LEU A 79 -22.07 73.71 43.49
N ASP A 80 -21.12 73.96 44.40
CA ASP A 80 -20.21 72.91 44.90
C ASP A 80 -20.96 71.81 45.64
N THR A 81 -21.99 72.17 46.43
CA THR A 81 -22.84 71.17 47.08
C THR A 81 -23.64 70.37 46.07
N ASN A 82 -24.16 71.01 45.01
CA ASN A 82 -24.88 70.33 43.94
C ASN A 82 -23.99 69.41 43.09
N ILE A 83 -22.75 69.80 42.83
CA ILE A 83 -21.77 68.95 42.15
C ILE A 83 -21.43 67.74 43.01
N ASN A 84 -21.17 67.93 44.31
CA ASN A 84 -20.94 66.81 45.23
C ASN A 84 -22.16 65.89 45.34
N ASN A 85 -23.37 66.46 45.35
CA ASN A 85 -24.63 65.73 45.32
C ASN A 85 -24.88 64.99 43.98
N LEU A 86 -24.14 65.30 42.90
CA LEU A 86 -24.20 64.56 41.62
C LEU A 86 -23.09 63.50 41.51
N ILE A 87 -21.97 63.69 42.18
CA ILE A 87 -20.87 62.72 42.23
C ILE A 87 -21.32 61.44 42.95
N GLU A 88 -22.01 61.56 44.09
CA GLU A 88 -22.51 60.40 44.83
C GLU A 88 -23.47 59.52 44.01
N PRO A 89 -24.52 60.04 43.34
CA PRO A 89 -25.37 59.26 42.43
C PRO A 89 -24.61 58.65 41.26
N LEU A 90 -23.64 59.35 40.66
CA LEU A 90 -22.86 58.83 39.54
C LEU A 90 -21.95 57.67 39.98
N GLU A 91 -21.38 57.76 41.18
CA GLU A 91 -20.60 56.69 41.77
C GLU A 91 -21.50 55.50 42.15
N SER A 92 -22.70 55.77 42.68
CA SER A 92 -23.73 54.75 42.93
C SER A 92 -24.13 54.04 41.63
N ILE A 93 -24.50 54.78 40.57
CA ILE A 93 -24.88 54.21 39.28
C ILE A 93 -23.73 53.40 38.68
N ARG A 94 -22.49 53.85 38.81
CA ARG A 94 -21.32 53.09 38.35
C ARG A 94 -21.17 51.77 39.12
N ASN A 95 -21.38 51.79 40.42
CA ASN A 95 -21.33 50.59 41.24
C ASN A 95 -22.50 49.65 40.90
N ASP A 96 -23.70 50.19 40.66
CA ASP A 96 -24.86 49.42 40.21
C ASP A 96 -24.62 48.77 38.83
N ILE A 97 -24.01 49.51 37.89
CA ILE A 97 -23.63 48.96 36.57
C ILE A 97 -22.62 47.83 36.72
N LYS A 98 -21.60 47.98 37.59
CA LYS A 98 -20.64 46.91 37.84
C LYS A 98 -21.28 45.68 38.48
N LEU A 99 -22.17 45.88 39.46
CA LEU A 99 -22.93 44.78 40.06
C LEU A 99 -23.75 44.05 39.00
N VAL A 100 -24.40 44.79 38.09
CA VAL A 100 -25.14 44.21 36.98
C VAL A 100 -24.22 43.48 36.00
N GLU A 101 -23.04 44.01 35.65
CA GLU A 101 -22.05 43.30 34.83
C GLU A 101 -21.56 42.01 35.48
N ASP A 102 -21.27 42.03 36.79
CA ASP A 102 -20.85 40.86 37.55
C ASP A 102 -21.98 39.81 37.62
N ASP A 103 -23.23 40.23 37.83
CA ASP A 103 -24.41 39.38 37.81
C ASP A 103 -24.66 38.77 36.42
N PHE A 104 -24.47 39.55 35.34
CA PHE A 104 -24.53 39.05 33.97
C PHE A 104 -23.40 38.08 33.67
N ALA A 105 -22.18 38.34 34.12
CA ALA A 105 -21.05 37.45 33.95
C ALA A 105 -21.25 36.13 34.73
N ALA A 106 -21.76 36.21 35.96
CA ALA A 106 -22.15 35.04 36.75
C ALA A 106 -23.25 34.23 36.04
N SER A 107 -24.28 34.90 35.52
CA SER A 107 -25.35 34.28 34.75
C SER A 107 -24.85 33.63 33.46
N LEU A 108 -23.93 34.27 32.72
CA LEU A 108 -23.31 33.70 31.51
C LEU A 108 -22.44 32.48 31.82
N ASN A 109 -21.69 32.52 32.92
CA ASN A 109 -20.91 31.38 33.40
C ASN A 109 -21.82 30.21 33.80
N GLU A 110 -22.96 30.50 34.45
CA GLU A 110 -23.95 29.49 34.78
C GLU A 110 -24.61 28.90 33.53
N ILE A 111 -25.01 29.73 32.56
CA ILE A 111 -25.60 29.29 31.29
C ILE A 111 -24.61 28.44 30.49
N SER A 112 -23.36 28.87 30.38
CA SER A 112 -22.32 28.10 29.67
C SER A 112 -22.03 26.77 30.37
N GLY A 113 -21.99 26.75 31.71
CA GLY A 113 -21.91 25.52 32.50
C GLY A 113 -23.08 24.58 32.25
N ARG A 114 -24.32 25.09 32.26
CA ARG A 114 -25.52 24.31 31.92
C ARG A 114 -25.50 23.82 30.47
N MET A 115 -24.99 24.61 29.53
CA MET A 115 -24.88 24.22 28.13
C MET A 115 -23.87 23.08 27.93
N GLN A 116 -22.74 23.11 28.64
CA GLN A 116 -21.78 22.00 28.66
C GLN A 116 -22.40 20.73 29.28
N GLN A 117 -23.15 20.87 30.38
CA GLN A 117 -23.88 19.75 30.98
C GLN A 117 -24.94 19.17 30.04
N LEU A 118 -25.66 20.02 29.30
CA LEU A 118 -26.62 19.59 28.27
C LEU A 118 -25.91 18.83 27.15
N GLN A 119 -24.77 19.32 26.65
CA GLN A 119 -23.98 18.63 25.63
C GLN A 119 -23.52 17.24 26.11
N LEU A 120 -22.98 17.15 27.32
CA LEU A 120 -22.59 15.87 27.93
C LEU A 120 -23.80 14.93 28.09
N THR A 121 -24.95 15.47 28.49
CA THR A 121 -26.19 14.69 28.64
C THR A 121 -26.70 14.18 27.29
N HIS A 122 -26.63 15.00 26.24
CA HIS A 122 -26.97 14.59 24.88
C HIS A 122 -26.02 13.52 24.34
N GLN A 123 -24.72 13.64 24.59
CA GLN A 123 -23.74 12.61 24.23
C GLN A 123 -24.02 11.30 24.96
N LYS A 124 -24.23 11.33 26.28
CA LYS A 124 -24.61 10.15 27.07
C LYS A 124 -25.90 9.50 26.56
N ARG A 125 -26.93 10.30 26.25
CA ARG A 125 -28.20 9.80 25.72
C ARG A 125 -28.01 9.08 24.37
N LYS A 126 -27.25 9.68 23.43
CA LYS A 126 -26.93 9.06 22.14
C LYS A 126 -26.20 7.73 22.31
N GLN A 127 -25.24 7.66 23.24
CA GLN A 127 -24.51 6.43 23.53
C GLN A 127 -25.41 5.34 24.12
N ILE A 128 -26.30 5.69 25.05
CA ILE A 128 -27.27 4.72 25.60
C ILE A 128 -28.17 4.17 24.48
N GLU A 129 -28.60 5.02 23.56
CA GLU A 129 -29.41 4.61 22.41
C GLU A 129 -28.67 3.63 21.49
N LEU A 130 -27.38 3.88 21.23
CA LEU A 130 -26.52 2.95 20.48
C LEU A 130 -26.33 1.62 21.21
N ILE A 131 -26.10 1.63 22.52
CA ILE A 131 -25.96 0.41 23.34
C ILE A 131 -27.27 -0.40 23.32
N LEU A 132 -28.42 0.27 23.44
CA LEU A 132 -29.72 -0.39 23.33
C LEU A 132 -29.95 -0.98 21.93
N ASN A 133 -29.52 -0.29 20.86
CA ASN A 133 -29.59 -0.82 19.51
C ASN A 133 -28.71 -2.07 19.36
N VAL A 134 -27.47 -2.01 19.84
CA VAL A 134 -26.55 -3.17 19.85
C VAL A 134 -27.15 -4.33 20.62
N HIS A 135 -27.74 -4.10 21.79
CA HIS A 135 -28.37 -5.16 22.57
C HIS A 135 -29.56 -5.80 21.85
N ARG A 136 -30.44 -4.99 21.22
CA ARG A 136 -31.56 -5.50 20.41
C ARG A 136 -31.06 -6.28 19.20
N ASN A 137 -30.03 -5.80 18.51
CA ASN A 137 -29.46 -6.49 17.37
C ASN A 137 -28.75 -7.79 17.79
N LEU A 138 -28.06 -7.81 18.93
CA LEU A 138 -27.49 -9.03 19.52
C LEU A 138 -28.59 -10.08 19.81
N GLN A 139 -29.70 -9.68 20.45
CA GLN A 139 -30.83 -10.57 20.71
C GLN A 139 -31.47 -11.10 19.41
N LYS A 140 -31.62 -10.24 18.39
CA LYS A 140 -32.11 -10.65 17.08
C LYS A 140 -31.18 -11.69 16.47
N VAL A 141 -29.87 -11.44 16.40
CA VAL A 141 -28.89 -12.40 15.85
C VAL A 141 -28.89 -13.69 16.65
N GLU A 142 -29.01 -13.63 17.97
CA GLU A 142 -29.13 -14.82 18.82
C GLU A 142 -30.38 -15.65 18.48
N SER A 143 -31.54 -15.00 18.33
CA SER A 143 -32.77 -15.67 17.91
C SER A 143 -32.66 -16.29 16.51
N LEU A 144 -32.01 -15.59 15.57
CA LEU A 144 -31.77 -16.10 14.22
C LEU A 144 -30.80 -17.30 14.23
N CYS A 145 -29.75 -17.26 15.06
CA CYS A 145 -28.84 -18.39 15.24
C CYS A 145 -29.58 -19.61 15.79
N THR A 146 -30.45 -19.43 16.79
CA THR A 146 -31.26 -20.53 17.33
C THR A 146 -32.26 -21.07 16.31
N ALA A 147 -32.84 -20.21 15.47
CA ALA A 147 -33.76 -20.65 14.42
C ALA A 147 -33.04 -21.53 13.38
N ILE A 148 -31.81 -21.15 12.97
CA ILE A 148 -31.01 -21.95 12.04
C ILE A 148 -30.61 -23.29 12.66
N GLU A 149 -30.12 -23.29 13.90
CA GLU A 149 -29.72 -24.54 14.57
C GLU A 149 -30.90 -25.49 14.82
N ASN A 150 -32.11 -24.98 15.06
CA ASN A 150 -33.29 -25.82 15.20
C ASN A 150 -33.80 -26.33 13.84
N SER A 151 -33.65 -25.55 12.76
CA SER A 151 -34.02 -25.99 11.41
C SER A 151 -33.16 -27.14 10.87
N ASP A 152 -31.96 -27.35 11.43
CA ASP A 152 -31.11 -28.53 11.12
C ASP A 152 -31.67 -29.85 11.70
N THR A 153 -32.63 -29.80 12.64
CA THR A 153 -33.13 -31.00 13.35
C THR A 153 -34.41 -31.62 12.80
N GLU A 154 -35.19 -30.87 11.99
CA GLU A 154 -36.45 -31.33 11.44
C GLU A 154 -36.47 -31.23 9.90
N THR A 155 -36.28 -32.38 9.24
CA THR A 155 -36.46 -32.62 7.78
C THR A 155 -35.43 -32.00 6.83
N ALA A 156 -34.79 -32.88 6.04
CA ALA A 156 -33.67 -32.57 5.15
C ALA A 156 -33.98 -31.66 3.92
N ASP A 157 -35.22 -31.19 3.78
CA ASP A 157 -35.72 -30.51 2.57
C ASP A 157 -35.99 -29.01 2.71
N LEU A 158 -35.75 -28.40 3.87
CA LEU A 158 -35.85 -26.95 4.03
C LEU A 158 -34.46 -26.31 4.03
N LYS A 159 -34.19 -25.68 2.89
CA LYS A 159 -33.07 -24.78 2.56
C LYS A 159 -32.39 -24.19 3.82
N PRO A 160 -31.06 -24.26 3.96
CA PRO A 160 -30.38 -23.25 4.77
C PRO A 160 -30.66 -21.92 4.06
N ASP A 161 -31.54 -21.10 4.62
CA ASP A 161 -31.89 -19.82 4.04
C ASP A 161 -30.63 -18.96 4.06
N ILE A 162 -29.92 -18.93 2.94
CA ILE A 162 -28.75 -18.07 2.72
C ILE A 162 -29.09 -16.61 2.97
N THR A 163 -30.37 -16.26 2.84
CA THR A 163 -30.96 -14.97 3.22
C THR A 163 -30.92 -14.72 4.73
N LEU A 164 -31.11 -15.74 5.58
CA LEU A 164 -30.94 -15.64 7.03
C LEU A 164 -29.45 -15.50 7.38
N ILE A 165 -28.58 -16.23 6.69
CA ILE A 165 -27.13 -16.10 6.81
C ILE A 165 -26.64 -14.69 6.42
N GLU A 166 -27.12 -14.15 5.30
CA GLU A 166 -26.86 -12.78 4.84
C GLU A 166 -27.29 -11.76 5.89
N ARG A 167 -28.52 -11.90 6.41
CA ARG A 167 -29.04 -11.03 7.47
C ARG A 167 -28.20 -11.12 8.75
N ILE A 168 -27.78 -12.31 9.15
CA ILE A 168 -26.89 -12.50 10.31
C ILE A 168 -25.54 -11.82 10.07
N ALA A 169 -24.95 -11.99 8.88
CA ALA A 169 -23.65 -11.44 8.57
C ALA A 169 -23.67 -9.89 8.58
N ILE A 170 -24.68 -9.27 7.96
CA ILE A 170 -24.88 -7.82 7.96
C ILE A 170 -25.12 -7.29 9.37
N GLN A 171 -26.01 -7.94 10.14
CA GLN A 171 -26.32 -7.49 11.50
C GLN A 171 -25.12 -7.64 12.45
N MET A 172 -24.29 -8.66 12.26
CA MET A 172 -23.07 -8.83 13.04
C MET A 172 -22.02 -7.76 12.72
N GLU A 173 -21.89 -7.37 11.46
CA GLU A 173 -21.02 -6.26 11.06
C GLU A 173 -21.51 -4.93 11.64
N GLU A 174 -22.82 -4.66 11.59
CA GLU A 174 -23.43 -3.49 12.22
C GLU A 174 -23.17 -3.47 13.74
N ILE A 175 -23.23 -4.62 14.42
CA ILE A 175 -22.93 -4.74 15.84
C ILE A 175 -21.45 -4.43 16.11
N VAL A 176 -20.52 -4.97 15.33
CA VAL A 176 -19.08 -4.74 15.52
C VAL A 176 -18.74 -3.25 15.34
N VAL A 177 -19.22 -2.61 14.28
CA VAL A 177 -19.00 -1.17 14.03
C VAL A 177 -19.60 -0.32 15.15
N ASN A 178 -20.83 -0.63 15.60
CA ASN A 178 -21.46 0.10 16.68
C ASN A 178 -20.75 -0.10 18.03
N LEU A 179 -20.16 -1.27 18.27
CA LEU A 179 -19.32 -1.51 19.45
C LEU A 179 -18.02 -0.71 19.40
N GLU A 180 -17.34 -0.64 18.26
CA GLU A 180 -16.14 0.19 18.07
C GLU A 180 -16.44 1.68 18.32
N TYR A 181 -17.56 2.18 17.79
CA TYR A 181 -17.98 3.55 18.03
C TYR A 181 -18.30 3.82 19.52
N ASN A 182 -18.94 2.87 20.20
CA ASN A 182 -19.24 3.00 21.64
C ASN A 182 -17.95 3.05 22.50
N ASN A 183 -16.89 2.35 22.09
CA ASN A 183 -15.61 2.33 22.80
C ASN A 183 -14.87 3.68 22.80
N SER A 184 -15.29 4.64 21.96
CA SER A 184 -14.64 5.95 21.83
C SER A 184 -15.22 7.07 22.70
N GLY A 185 -16.35 6.86 23.39
CA GLY A 185 -17.03 7.95 24.12
C GLY A 185 -17.17 7.78 25.64
N PRO A 186 -17.87 8.71 26.31
CA PRO A 186 -17.81 8.89 27.76
C PRO A 186 -18.35 7.72 28.61
N LEU A 187 -19.17 6.83 28.06
CA LEU A 187 -19.75 5.66 28.76
C LEU A 187 -18.99 4.33 28.53
N LYS A 188 -17.72 4.36 28.12
CA LYS A 188 -16.86 3.18 27.90
C LYS A 188 -16.86 2.14 29.04
N ILE A 189 -17.12 2.59 30.28
CA ILE A 189 -17.12 1.74 31.48
C ILE A 189 -18.37 0.84 31.56
N PHE A 190 -19.50 1.26 30.96
CA PHE A 190 -20.77 0.53 31.00
C PHE A 190 -20.98 -0.43 29.82
N THR A 191 -20.24 -0.27 28.72
CA THR A 191 -20.03 -1.29 27.68
C THR A 191 -19.07 -2.37 28.18
N SER A 192 -19.42 -2.90 29.34
CA SER A 192 -18.75 -3.93 30.11
C SER A 192 -18.22 -5.09 29.26
N ALA A 193 -17.20 -5.74 29.81
CA ALA A 193 -16.70 -7.03 29.35
C ALA A 193 -17.81 -8.07 29.07
N GLU A 194 -19.02 -7.91 29.63
CA GLU A 194 -20.18 -8.76 29.35
C GLU A 194 -20.76 -8.55 27.95
N LEU A 195 -20.91 -7.31 27.48
CA LEU A 195 -21.44 -7.05 26.14
C LEU A 195 -20.40 -7.45 25.08
N GLU A 196 -19.13 -7.15 25.33
CA GLU A 196 -18.02 -7.57 24.46
C GLU A 196 -17.82 -9.08 24.46
N SER A 197 -17.95 -9.77 25.60
CA SER A 197 -17.86 -11.23 25.65
C SER A 197 -19.08 -11.91 25.03
N LYS A 198 -20.30 -11.38 25.22
CA LYS A 198 -21.50 -11.86 24.53
C LYS A 198 -21.38 -11.68 23.02
N SER A 199 -20.95 -10.51 22.55
CA SER A 199 -20.67 -10.27 21.13
C SER A 199 -19.61 -11.25 20.60
N ARG A 200 -18.47 -11.41 21.29
CA ARG A 200 -17.41 -12.35 20.88
C ARG A 200 -17.90 -13.80 20.82
N ASN A 201 -18.68 -14.25 21.81
CA ASN A 201 -19.28 -15.58 21.82
C ASN A 201 -20.28 -15.76 20.67
N LEU A 202 -21.08 -14.73 20.37
CA LEU A 202 -22.01 -14.75 19.26
C LEU A 202 -21.27 -14.76 17.91
N THR A 203 -20.21 -13.97 17.75
CA THR A 203 -19.36 -13.98 16.54
C THR A 203 -18.77 -15.35 16.30
N GLU A 204 -18.29 -16.00 17.35
CA GLU A 204 -17.75 -17.35 17.25
C GLU A 204 -18.83 -18.39 16.93
N ARG A 205 -20.04 -18.23 17.48
CA ARG A 205 -21.19 -19.08 17.15
C ARG A 205 -21.63 -18.90 15.70
N VAL A 206 -21.79 -17.66 15.25
CA VAL A 206 -22.09 -17.31 13.85
C VAL A 206 -21.03 -17.90 12.93
N ARG A 207 -19.74 -17.75 13.25
CA ARG A 207 -18.65 -18.36 12.46
C ARG A 207 -18.82 -19.87 12.33
N ARG A 208 -19.15 -20.58 13.41
CA ARG A 208 -19.40 -22.04 13.35
C ARG A 208 -20.64 -22.40 12.51
N ILE A 209 -21.71 -21.61 12.58
CA ILE A 209 -22.91 -21.80 11.74
C ILE A 209 -22.56 -21.56 10.26
N MET A 210 -21.79 -20.52 9.97
CA MET A 210 -21.29 -20.21 8.62
C MET A 210 -20.40 -21.33 8.08
N GLU A 211 -19.50 -21.88 8.90
CA GLU A 211 -18.64 -23.01 8.52
C GLU A 211 -19.44 -24.28 8.26
N LYS A 212 -20.43 -24.58 9.11
CA LYS A 212 -21.31 -25.75 8.91
C LYS A 212 -22.16 -25.61 7.67
N SER A 213 -22.78 -24.45 7.45
CA SER A 213 -23.63 -24.19 6.28
C SER A 213 -22.83 -24.18 4.99
N PHE A 214 -21.64 -23.56 4.97
CA PHE A 214 -20.73 -23.60 3.83
C PHE A 214 -20.38 -25.04 3.43
N VAL A 215 -20.19 -25.91 4.41
CA VAL A 215 -19.83 -27.31 4.17
C VAL A 215 -21.01 -28.11 3.65
N GLN A 216 -22.20 -27.91 4.22
CA GLN A 216 -23.42 -28.50 3.68
C GLN A 216 -23.68 -28.04 2.23
N ILE A 217 -23.39 -26.77 1.91
CA ILE A 217 -23.55 -26.21 0.57
C ILE A 217 -22.57 -26.86 -0.42
N ILE A 218 -21.29 -27.01 -0.03
CA ILE A 218 -20.29 -27.70 -0.87
C ILE A 218 -20.66 -29.17 -1.06
N SER A 219 -21.06 -29.89 -0.01
CA SER A 219 -21.43 -31.31 -0.11
C SER A 219 -22.67 -31.55 -0.99
N ARG A 220 -23.55 -30.55 -1.14
CA ARG A 220 -24.73 -30.61 -2.02
C ARG A 220 -24.44 -30.12 -3.45
N SER A 221 -23.24 -29.59 -3.71
CA SER A 221 -22.83 -29.09 -5.04
C SER A 221 -23.75 -28.00 -5.62
N ASP A 222 -24.38 -27.19 -4.77
CA ASP A 222 -25.33 -26.15 -5.19
C ASP A 222 -24.61 -24.85 -5.62
N GLY A 223 -24.29 -24.71 -6.91
CA GLY A 223 -23.53 -23.55 -7.43
C GLY A 223 -24.17 -22.17 -7.16
N SER A 224 -25.49 -22.05 -7.25
CA SER A 224 -26.21 -20.79 -6.97
C SER A 224 -26.11 -20.35 -5.50
N LYS A 225 -26.00 -21.30 -4.59
CA LYS A 225 -25.85 -21.05 -3.16
C LYS A 225 -24.42 -20.61 -2.82
N ILE A 226 -23.43 -21.21 -3.48
CA ILE A 226 -22.01 -20.82 -3.34
C ILE A 226 -21.80 -19.40 -3.84
N GLN A 227 -22.41 -19.03 -4.98
CA GLN A 227 -22.36 -17.65 -5.49
C GLN A 227 -22.94 -16.65 -4.49
N ARG A 228 -24.15 -16.90 -3.97
CA ARG A 228 -24.75 -16.01 -2.97
C ARG A 228 -23.91 -15.91 -1.71
N PHE A 229 -23.34 -17.03 -1.23
CA PHE A 229 -22.43 -17.04 -0.10
C PHE A 229 -21.19 -16.18 -0.37
N TYR A 230 -20.58 -16.32 -1.55
CA TYR A 230 -19.47 -15.47 -1.98
C TYR A 230 -19.85 -13.99 -2.03
N THR A 231 -21.00 -13.64 -2.61
CA THR A 231 -21.49 -12.25 -2.67
C THR A 231 -21.65 -11.64 -1.29
N ILE A 232 -22.14 -12.39 -0.30
CA ILE A 232 -22.26 -11.93 1.09
C ILE A 232 -20.88 -11.60 1.67
N PHE A 233 -19.90 -12.50 1.52
CA PHE A 233 -18.54 -12.25 2.01
C PHE A 233 -17.81 -11.14 1.25
N LEU A 234 -18.14 -10.94 -0.02
CA LEU A 234 -17.64 -9.84 -0.83
C LEU A 234 -18.19 -8.50 -0.35
N LEU A 235 -19.51 -8.40 -0.17
CA LEU A 235 -20.17 -7.18 0.32
C LEU A 235 -19.71 -6.79 1.72
N ASN A 236 -19.46 -7.78 2.58
CA ASN A 236 -19.00 -7.57 3.96
C ASN A 236 -17.46 -7.42 4.06
N GLY A 237 -16.72 -7.47 2.94
CA GLY A 237 -15.25 -7.35 2.94
C GLY A 237 -14.50 -8.46 3.68
N GLN A 238 -15.14 -9.60 3.98
CA GLN A 238 -14.59 -10.69 4.79
C GLN A 238 -14.08 -11.89 3.97
N LEU A 239 -13.58 -11.66 2.75
CA LEU A 239 -13.07 -12.72 1.88
C LEU A 239 -11.94 -13.57 2.52
N ASN A 240 -11.16 -12.99 3.42
CA ASN A 240 -10.11 -13.71 4.15
C ASN A 240 -10.66 -14.81 5.07
N VAL A 241 -11.86 -14.60 5.64
CA VAL A 241 -12.52 -15.61 6.47
C VAL A 241 -13.01 -16.76 5.60
N LEU A 242 -13.61 -16.42 4.45
CA LEU A 242 -14.03 -17.39 3.45
C LEU A 242 -12.86 -18.25 2.93
N GLU A 243 -11.71 -17.61 2.67
CA GLU A 243 -10.49 -18.30 2.24
C GLU A 243 -10.01 -19.30 3.30
N LYS A 244 -10.00 -18.93 4.59
CA LYS A 244 -9.63 -19.84 5.67
C LYS A 244 -10.59 -21.03 5.79
N MET A 245 -11.90 -20.79 5.67
CA MET A 245 -12.92 -21.85 5.70
C MET A 245 -12.73 -22.84 4.54
N LEU A 246 -12.44 -22.31 3.35
CA LEU A 246 -12.17 -23.09 2.16
C LEU A 246 -10.89 -23.94 2.31
N ILE A 247 -9.78 -23.32 2.72
CA ILE A 247 -8.50 -24.01 2.95
C ILE A 247 -8.66 -25.11 4.01
N GLY A 248 -9.35 -24.81 5.12
CA GLY A 248 -9.60 -25.79 6.18
C GLY A 248 -10.36 -27.04 5.71
N ARG A 249 -11.16 -26.92 4.65
CA ARG A 249 -11.88 -28.06 4.04
C ARG A 249 -11.12 -28.78 2.96
N ILE A 250 -10.35 -28.06 2.14
CA ILE A 250 -9.58 -28.64 1.04
C ILE A 250 -8.38 -29.41 1.56
N ARG A 251 -7.69 -28.88 2.57
CA ARG A 251 -6.42 -29.42 3.07
C ARG A 251 -6.49 -30.90 3.49
N PRO A 252 -7.52 -31.39 4.21
CA PRO A 252 -7.63 -32.83 4.52
C PRO A 252 -7.72 -33.72 3.28
N TYR A 253 -8.48 -33.31 2.26
CA TYR A 253 -8.56 -34.05 1.00
C TYR A 253 -7.22 -34.03 0.27
N LEU A 254 -6.54 -32.89 0.25
CA LEU A 254 -5.20 -32.78 -0.34
C LEU A 254 -4.19 -33.66 0.39
N ILE A 255 -4.14 -33.64 1.73
CA ILE A 255 -3.22 -34.50 2.51
C ILE A 255 -3.48 -35.99 2.24
N SER A 256 -4.74 -36.38 2.01
CA SER A 256 -5.07 -37.79 1.75
C SER A 256 -4.54 -38.31 0.41
N VAL A 257 -4.36 -37.43 -0.58
CA VAL A 257 -3.89 -37.79 -1.93
C VAL A 257 -2.43 -37.39 -2.15
N ILE A 258 -2.04 -36.21 -1.69
CA ILE A 258 -0.70 -35.64 -1.79
C ILE A 258 0.13 -36.09 -0.59
N SER A 259 0.94 -37.13 -0.80
CA SER A 259 1.92 -37.61 0.18
C SER A 259 3.16 -38.15 -0.53
N GLU A 260 4.33 -38.03 0.10
CA GLU A 260 5.58 -38.58 -0.43
C GLU A 260 5.49 -40.10 -0.67
N SER A 261 4.86 -40.82 0.27
CA SER A 261 4.68 -42.28 0.16
C SER A 261 3.89 -42.71 -1.08
N ARG A 262 2.89 -41.93 -1.50
CA ARG A 262 2.11 -42.22 -2.72
C ARG A 262 2.88 -41.86 -3.98
N LEU A 263 3.66 -40.79 -3.94
CA LEU A 263 4.52 -40.38 -5.05
C LEU A 263 5.59 -41.45 -5.34
N GLU A 264 6.20 -42.01 -4.30
CA GLU A 264 7.18 -43.09 -4.44
C GLU A 264 6.55 -44.41 -4.91
N ALA A 265 5.34 -44.74 -4.46
CA ALA A 265 4.68 -46.01 -4.79
C ALA A 265 4.00 -46.04 -6.17
N LEU A 266 3.37 -44.93 -6.59
CA LEU A 266 2.56 -44.88 -7.81
C LEU A 266 3.31 -44.33 -9.03
N GLY A 267 4.42 -43.62 -8.79
CA GLY A 267 5.09 -42.82 -9.82
C GLY A 267 4.34 -41.52 -10.13
N THR A 268 5.01 -40.60 -10.83
CA THR A 268 4.52 -39.23 -11.03
C THR A 268 3.29 -39.12 -11.92
N GLU A 269 3.17 -39.94 -12.97
CA GLU A 269 2.03 -39.85 -13.89
C GLU A 269 0.70 -40.24 -13.21
N LYS A 270 0.66 -41.40 -12.52
CA LYS A 270 -0.53 -41.85 -11.78
C LYS A 270 -0.84 -40.96 -10.58
N PHE A 271 0.19 -40.46 -9.90
CA PHE A 271 0.02 -39.49 -8.82
C PHE A 271 -0.72 -38.24 -9.31
N PHE A 272 -0.32 -37.69 -10.47
CA PHE A 272 -1.00 -36.54 -11.04
C PHE A 272 -2.41 -36.87 -11.59
N GLU A 273 -2.66 -38.10 -12.07
CA GLU A 273 -4.01 -38.56 -12.40
C GLU A 273 -4.93 -38.58 -11.18
N ASP A 274 -4.45 -39.06 -10.02
CA ASP A 274 -5.22 -39.05 -8.78
C ASP A 274 -5.52 -37.62 -8.29
N VAL A 275 -4.54 -36.72 -8.38
CA VAL A 275 -4.72 -35.30 -8.06
C VAL A 275 -5.74 -34.66 -9.01
N LYS A 276 -5.65 -34.99 -10.31
CA LYS A 276 -6.60 -34.54 -11.33
C LYS A 276 -8.02 -35.02 -11.02
N ASN A 277 -8.18 -36.30 -10.73
CA ASN A 277 -9.48 -36.89 -10.38
C ASN A 277 -10.08 -36.27 -9.12
N LEU A 278 -9.24 -35.92 -8.12
CA LEU A 278 -9.70 -35.17 -6.95
C LEU A 278 -10.23 -33.79 -7.35
N ILE A 279 -9.49 -33.05 -8.18
CA ILE A 279 -9.91 -31.72 -8.63
C ILE A 279 -11.23 -31.79 -9.40
N LEU A 280 -11.37 -32.74 -10.32
CA LEU A 280 -12.58 -32.90 -11.11
C LEU A 280 -13.76 -33.47 -10.34
N SER A 281 -13.54 -34.28 -9.30
CA SER A 281 -14.65 -34.85 -8.52
C SER A 281 -15.14 -33.92 -7.42
N GLN A 282 -14.21 -33.27 -6.70
CA GLN A 282 -14.53 -32.45 -5.52
C GLN A 282 -14.69 -30.96 -5.86
N PHE A 283 -14.03 -30.46 -6.89
CA PHE A 283 -14.01 -29.03 -7.21
C PHE A 283 -14.76 -28.67 -8.49
N ASN A 284 -15.44 -29.62 -9.15
CA ASN A 284 -16.18 -29.36 -10.39
C ASN A 284 -17.15 -28.18 -10.27
N VAL A 285 -17.82 -28.10 -9.13
CA VAL A 285 -18.85 -27.11 -8.82
C VAL A 285 -18.31 -25.67 -8.95
N PHE A 286 -17.03 -25.45 -8.63
CA PHE A 286 -16.41 -24.13 -8.68
C PHE A 286 -16.11 -23.65 -10.10
N PHE A 287 -15.96 -24.58 -11.06
CA PHE A 287 -15.72 -24.24 -12.46
C PHE A 287 -16.99 -23.75 -13.18
N HIS A 288 -18.18 -24.15 -12.70
CA HIS A 288 -19.47 -23.76 -13.28
C HIS A 288 -20.08 -22.49 -12.65
N LEU A 289 -19.34 -21.74 -11.83
CA LEU A 289 -19.81 -20.50 -11.19
C LEU A 289 -19.68 -19.28 -12.13
N GLU A 290 -20.17 -18.12 -11.68
CA GLU A 290 -20.04 -16.84 -12.40
C GLU A 290 -18.57 -16.40 -12.43
N ASP A 291 -18.18 -15.67 -13.48
CA ASP A 291 -16.77 -15.42 -13.84
C ASP A 291 -15.91 -14.91 -12.67
N ASP A 292 -16.34 -13.88 -11.93
CA ASP A 292 -15.53 -13.33 -10.84
C ASP A 292 -15.43 -14.28 -9.62
N CYS A 293 -16.51 -15.02 -9.37
CA CYS A 293 -16.62 -15.97 -8.27
C CYS A 293 -15.77 -17.22 -8.55
N SER A 294 -15.87 -17.79 -9.76
CA SER A 294 -15.09 -18.96 -10.18
C SER A 294 -13.60 -18.65 -10.17
N ILE A 295 -13.19 -17.47 -10.67
CA ILE A 295 -11.79 -17.03 -10.68
C ILE A 295 -11.23 -16.94 -9.26
N TRP A 296 -11.99 -16.36 -8.32
CA TRP A 296 -11.56 -16.24 -6.94
C TRP A 296 -11.38 -17.61 -6.27
N PHE A 297 -12.36 -18.50 -6.39
CA PHE A 297 -12.30 -19.83 -5.81
C PHE A 297 -11.16 -20.66 -6.39
N ILE A 298 -11.05 -20.72 -7.72
CA ILE A 298 -10.03 -21.52 -8.41
C ILE A 298 -8.62 -21.03 -8.08
N SER A 299 -8.43 -19.71 -7.96
CA SER A 299 -7.17 -19.12 -7.49
C SER A 299 -6.73 -19.65 -6.14
N ARG A 300 -7.64 -19.68 -5.16
CA ARG A 300 -7.31 -20.12 -3.80
C ARG A 300 -7.12 -21.62 -3.72
N ILE A 301 -7.95 -22.39 -4.41
CA ILE A 301 -7.79 -23.84 -4.54
C ILE A 301 -6.42 -24.16 -5.15
N TRP A 302 -6.04 -23.47 -6.23
CA TRP A 302 -4.77 -23.68 -6.91
C TRP A 302 -3.56 -23.29 -6.05
N ASN A 303 -3.62 -22.15 -5.35
CA ASN A 303 -2.54 -21.75 -4.46
C ASN A 303 -2.35 -22.75 -3.31
N GLU A 304 -3.44 -23.30 -2.76
CA GLU A 304 -3.35 -24.33 -1.71
C GLU A 304 -2.87 -25.68 -2.25
N LEU A 305 -3.20 -26.02 -3.51
CA LEU A 305 -2.63 -27.19 -4.20
C LEU A 305 -1.11 -27.03 -4.37
N VAL A 306 -0.65 -25.89 -4.86
CA VAL A 306 0.78 -25.60 -5.03
C VAL A 306 1.51 -25.60 -3.69
N SER A 307 0.92 -25.01 -2.64
CA SER A 307 1.49 -25.01 -1.29
C SER A 307 1.58 -26.44 -0.72
N SER A 308 0.53 -27.24 -0.89
CA SER A 308 0.46 -28.63 -0.45
C SER A 308 1.49 -29.50 -1.18
N LEU A 309 1.59 -29.38 -2.51
CA LEU A 309 2.61 -30.11 -3.29
C LEU A 309 4.03 -29.72 -2.88
N THR A 310 4.28 -28.44 -2.58
CA THR A 310 5.60 -27.97 -2.15
C THR A 310 5.97 -28.50 -0.76
N LEU A 311 5.01 -28.57 0.17
CA LEU A 311 5.25 -28.96 1.56
C LEU A 311 5.24 -30.47 1.77
N LEU A 312 4.33 -31.18 1.12
CA LEU A 312 4.06 -32.62 1.32
C LEU A 312 4.74 -33.51 0.28
N SER A 313 5.28 -32.94 -0.81
CA SER A 313 6.03 -33.66 -1.83
C SER A 313 7.23 -32.86 -2.37
N PRO A 314 8.17 -32.42 -1.51
CA PRO A 314 9.38 -31.71 -1.93
C PRO A 314 10.25 -32.52 -2.91
N SER A 315 10.22 -33.85 -2.82
CA SER A 315 10.92 -34.76 -3.75
C SER A 315 10.52 -34.56 -5.22
N LEU A 316 9.31 -34.07 -5.50
CA LEU A 316 8.85 -33.75 -6.85
C LEU A 316 9.73 -32.67 -7.51
N PHE A 317 10.19 -31.70 -6.73
CA PHE A 317 10.97 -30.54 -7.20
C PHE A 317 12.48 -30.71 -7.01
N ALA A 318 12.93 -31.82 -6.44
CA ALA A 318 14.33 -32.04 -6.11
C ALA A 318 15.19 -32.18 -7.38
N SER A 319 16.20 -31.33 -7.53
CA SER A 319 17.13 -31.36 -8.66
C SER A 319 18.28 -32.37 -8.50
N GLY A 320 18.34 -33.13 -7.39
CA GLY A 320 19.47 -34.01 -7.08
C GLY A 320 19.62 -35.19 -8.04
N ASN A 321 18.51 -35.73 -8.55
CA ASN A 321 18.52 -36.73 -9.62
C ASN A 321 17.97 -36.09 -10.91
N PRO A 322 18.80 -35.87 -11.94
CA PRO A 322 18.36 -35.14 -13.12
C PRO A 322 17.39 -35.96 -14.00
N ASP A 323 17.51 -37.28 -14.07
CA ASP A 323 16.56 -38.13 -14.82
C ASP A 323 15.16 -38.06 -14.18
N GLN A 324 15.10 -38.16 -12.85
CA GLN A 324 13.85 -38.03 -12.11
C GLN A 324 13.26 -36.61 -12.23
N PHE A 325 14.11 -35.58 -12.16
CA PHE A 325 13.67 -34.18 -12.33
C PHE A 325 13.02 -33.95 -13.71
N HIS A 326 13.62 -34.49 -14.78
CA HIS A 326 13.06 -34.41 -16.13
C HIS A 326 11.70 -35.12 -16.22
N SER A 327 11.62 -36.34 -15.70
CA SER A 327 10.36 -37.11 -15.66
C SER A 327 9.27 -36.37 -14.88
N ASN A 328 9.58 -35.87 -13.68
CA ASN A 328 8.65 -35.12 -12.84
C ASN A 328 8.18 -33.83 -13.53
N TYR A 329 9.09 -33.08 -14.14
CA TYR A 329 8.78 -31.83 -14.85
C TYR A 329 7.88 -32.09 -16.07
N THR A 330 8.21 -33.11 -16.87
CA THR A 330 7.45 -33.48 -18.06
C THR A 330 6.05 -33.97 -17.69
N ALA A 331 5.93 -34.82 -16.65
CA ALA A 331 4.65 -35.25 -16.10
C ALA A 331 3.83 -34.07 -15.59
N THR A 332 4.47 -33.09 -14.94
CA THR A 332 3.80 -31.86 -14.47
C THR A 332 3.24 -31.05 -15.62
N ILE A 333 3.99 -30.86 -16.72
CA ILE A 333 3.49 -30.15 -17.92
C ILE A 333 2.30 -30.89 -18.54
N LYS A 334 2.42 -32.22 -18.75
CA LYS A 334 1.33 -33.03 -19.29
C LYS A 334 0.07 -32.92 -18.43
N PHE A 335 0.22 -32.98 -17.11
CA PHE A 335 -0.87 -32.77 -16.15
C PHE A 335 -1.53 -31.40 -16.33
N LEU A 336 -0.73 -30.33 -16.36
CA LEU A 336 -1.21 -28.95 -16.53
C LEU A 336 -1.96 -28.78 -17.84
N ASP A 337 -1.45 -29.33 -18.95
CA ASP A 337 -2.11 -29.23 -20.25
C ASP A 337 -3.41 -30.05 -20.29
N SER A 338 -3.42 -31.22 -19.66
CA SER A 338 -4.64 -32.03 -19.55
C SER A 338 -5.72 -31.32 -18.72
N LEU A 339 -5.34 -30.64 -17.63
CA LEU A 339 -6.25 -29.83 -16.82
C LEU A 339 -6.74 -28.61 -17.58
N LYS A 340 -5.87 -27.91 -18.32
CA LYS A 340 -6.28 -26.77 -19.17
C LYS A 340 -7.36 -27.19 -20.16
N VAL A 341 -7.17 -28.33 -20.84
CA VAL A 341 -8.15 -28.83 -21.82
C VAL A 341 -9.50 -29.12 -21.18
N GLU A 342 -9.52 -29.69 -19.97
CA GLU A 342 -10.78 -29.97 -19.28
C GLU A 342 -11.47 -28.71 -18.77
N ILE A 343 -10.71 -27.75 -18.24
CA ILE A 343 -11.28 -26.51 -17.72
C ILE A 343 -11.69 -25.55 -18.85
N GLN A 344 -11.00 -25.56 -20.00
CA GLN A 344 -11.35 -24.74 -21.16
C GLN A 344 -12.65 -25.17 -21.85
N LYS A 345 -13.13 -26.40 -21.65
CA LYS A 345 -14.41 -26.86 -22.21
C LYS A 345 -15.62 -26.05 -21.73
N ASP A 346 -15.51 -25.44 -20.54
CA ASP A 346 -16.58 -24.61 -19.94
C ASP A 346 -16.33 -23.10 -20.06
N GLY A 347 -15.22 -22.72 -20.70
CA GLY A 347 -15.02 -21.43 -21.34
C GLY A 347 -15.24 -20.19 -20.48
N LYS A 348 -14.53 -20.01 -19.35
CA LYS A 348 -14.37 -18.70 -18.68
C LYS A 348 -13.34 -18.78 -17.54
N LEU A 349 -12.04 -18.64 -17.82
CA LEU A 349 -11.05 -18.33 -16.77
C LEU A 349 -9.68 -17.87 -17.33
N PRO A 350 -9.06 -16.81 -16.76
CA PRO A 350 -7.65 -16.45 -16.96
C PRO A 350 -6.71 -17.32 -16.09
N ILE A 351 -6.72 -18.63 -16.34
CA ILE A 351 -5.94 -19.65 -15.60
C ILE A 351 -4.43 -19.58 -15.86
N ASN A 352 -4.00 -18.93 -16.95
CA ASN A 352 -2.59 -18.93 -17.37
C ASN A 352 -1.63 -18.30 -16.35
N LEU A 353 -2.08 -17.33 -15.54
CA LEU A 353 -1.22 -16.70 -14.52
C LEU A 353 -0.97 -17.59 -13.30
N GLN A 354 -1.91 -18.49 -12.97
CA GLN A 354 -1.83 -19.31 -11.76
C GLN A 354 -1.15 -20.66 -12.02
N LEU A 355 -1.44 -21.35 -13.13
CA LEU A 355 -0.83 -22.65 -13.43
C LEU A 355 0.70 -22.61 -13.50
N HIS A 356 1.25 -21.49 -13.97
CA HIS A 356 2.70 -21.29 -14.05
C HIS A 356 3.38 -21.26 -12.67
N LEU A 357 2.65 -21.01 -11.57
CA LEU A 357 3.20 -21.01 -10.20
C LEU A 357 3.86 -22.34 -9.82
N LEU A 358 3.33 -23.46 -10.33
CA LEU A 358 3.90 -24.79 -10.09
C LEU A 358 5.22 -24.98 -10.85
N ILE A 359 5.30 -24.49 -12.09
CA ILE A 359 6.50 -24.55 -12.93
C ILE A 359 7.64 -23.73 -12.31
N LEU A 360 7.32 -22.57 -11.71
CA LEU A 360 8.31 -21.73 -11.02
C LEU A 360 9.00 -22.41 -9.82
N LYS A 361 8.41 -23.47 -9.27
CA LYS A 361 9.04 -24.24 -8.18
C LYS A 361 10.17 -25.14 -8.66
N PHE A 362 10.21 -25.48 -9.95
CA PHE A 362 11.28 -26.27 -10.54
C PHE A 362 12.50 -25.42 -10.80
N ASN A 363 13.61 -25.73 -10.13
CA ASN A 363 14.88 -25.05 -10.35
C ASN A 363 15.57 -25.59 -11.62
N THR A 364 15.12 -25.12 -12.78
CA THR A 364 15.66 -25.51 -14.09
C THR A 364 17.13 -25.12 -14.27
N GLN A 365 17.62 -24.10 -13.56
CA GLN A 365 19.03 -23.69 -13.62
C GLN A 365 19.95 -24.70 -12.94
N VAL A 366 19.59 -25.21 -11.76
CA VAL A 366 20.38 -26.25 -11.06
C VAL A 366 20.37 -27.54 -11.86
N TYR A 367 19.22 -27.92 -12.41
CA TYR A 367 19.11 -29.04 -13.33
C TYR A 367 20.08 -28.89 -14.53
N PHE A 368 20.07 -27.74 -15.20
CA PHE A 368 20.98 -27.49 -16.31
C PHE A 368 22.45 -27.56 -15.89
N ARG A 369 22.83 -27.06 -14.70
CA ARG A 369 24.21 -27.14 -14.21
C ARG A 369 24.69 -28.58 -14.03
N ILE A 370 23.84 -29.45 -13.50
CA ILE A 370 24.16 -30.87 -13.32
C ILE A 370 24.33 -31.55 -14.69
N ARG A 371 23.38 -31.34 -15.62
CA ARG A 371 23.45 -31.88 -16.98
C ARG A 371 24.64 -31.35 -17.77
N PHE A 372 24.93 -30.05 -17.64
CA PHE A 372 26.13 -29.43 -18.21
C PHE A 372 27.39 -30.14 -17.72
N GLN A 373 27.52 -30.34 -16.40
CA GLN A 373 28.69 -31.01 -15.84
C GLN A 373 28.80 -32.46 -16.31
N GLU A 374 27.70 -33.21 -16.37
CA GLU A 374 27.65 -34.58 -16.87
C GLU A 374 28.13 -34.67 -18.32
N ILE A 375 27.55 -33.87 -19.22
CA ILE A 375 27.85 -33.86 -20.65
C ILE A 375 29.27 -33.33 -20.91
N ALA A 376 29.62 -32.19 -20.33
CA ALA A 376 30.93 -31.59 -20.53
C ALA A 376 32.06 -32.46 -19.94
N SER A 377 31.86 -33.08 -18.77
CA SER A 377 32.88 -33.95 -18.16
C SER A 377 33.09 -35.23 -18.96
N ARG A 378 32.02 -35.82 -19.51
CA ARG A 378 32.11 -36.96 -20.44
C ARG A 378 32.93 -36.60 -21.67
N PHE A 379 32.67 -35.43 -22.25
CA PHE A 379 33.44 -34.96 -23.41
C PHE A 379 34.90 -34.66 -23.06
N GLU A 380 35.18 -33.93 -21.98
CA GLU A 380 36.55 -33.65 -21.52
C GLU A 380 37.34 -34.91 -21.18
N TYR A 381 36.68 -35.92 -20.60
CA TYR A 381 37.30 -37.21 -20.33
C TYR A 381 37.71 -37.89 -21.64
N ALA A 382 36.83 -37.90 -22.65
CA ALA A 382 37.14 -38.46 -23.97
C ALA A 382 38.31 -37.73 -24.64
N LEU A 383 38.37 -36.39 -24.56
CA LEU A 383 39.46 -35.60 -25.15
C LEU A 383 40.84 -35.87 -24.52
N LYS A 384 40.90 -36.28 -23.25
CA LYS A 384 42.14 -36.57 -22.52
C LYS A 384 42.65 -37.99 -22.70
N GLN A 385 41.85 -38.89 -23.28
CA GLN A 385 42.28 -40.27 -23.51
C GLN A 385 43.34 -40.31 -24.63
N PRO A 386 44.44 -41.06 -24.44
CA PRO A 386 45.39 -41.28 -25.51
C PRO A 386 44.72 -42.04 -26.66
N TYR A 387 45.02 -41.63 -27.90
CA TYR A 387 44.60 -42.40 -29.06
C TYR A 387 45.30 -43.73 -29.03
N THR A 388 44.57 -44.83 -28.87
CA THR A 388 45.14 -46.17 -28.77
C THR A 388 44.78 -46.95 -30.03
N TYR A 389 45.79 -47.47 -30.73
CA TYR A 389 45.61 -48.36 -31.87
C TYR A 389 45.63 -49.82 -31.41
N GLN A 390 44.52 -50.55 -31.57
CA GLN A 390 44.45 -51.99 -31.35
C GLN A 390 44.30 -52.72 -32.69
N PRO A 391 45.32 -53.45 -33.17
CA PRO A 391 45.35 -54.03 -34.52
C PRO A 391 44.48 -55.28 -34.74
N GLN A 392 43.80 -55.84 -33.73
CA GLN A 392 43.29 -57.23 -33.80
C GLN A 392 41.78 -57.43 -34.01
N GLU A 393 40.93 -56.40 -34.03
CA GLU A 393 39.53 -56.57 -34.41
C GLU A 393 39.16 -55.56 -35.50
N GLU A 394 38.66 -56.08 -36.63
CA GLU A 394 38.12 -55.40 -37.81
C GLU A 394 38.34 -53.89 -37.90
N LYS A 395 39.21 -53.44 -38.83
CA LYS A 395 39.35 -52.10 -39.44
C LYS A 395 38.18 -51.10 -39.20
N LYS A 396 37.96 -50.69 -37.96
CA LYS A 396 37.01 -49.64 -37.56
C LYS A 396 37.79 -48.74 -36.63
N PHE A 397 38.53 -47.83 -37.23
CA PHE A 397 39.06 -46.72 -36.48
C PHE A 397 37.87 -45.87 -35.99
N THR A 398 37.53 -46.00 -34.72
CA THR A 398 36.52 -45.15 -34.08
C THR A 398 37.25 -44.10 -33.26
N ILE A 399 37.13 -42.84 -33.67
CA ILE A 399 37.70 -41.72 -32.91
C ILE A 399 36.74 -41.41 -31.77
N SER A 400 37.05 -41.94 -30.60
CA SER A 400 36.22 -41.80 -29.40
C SER A 400 35.76 -40.35 -29.13
N PRO A 401 36.63 -39.32 -29.23
CA PRO A 401 36.20 -37.93 -28.99
C PRO A 401 35.12 -37.38 -29.94
N LEU A 402 35.19 -37.69 -31.24
CA LEU A 402 34.22 -37.19 -32.23
C LEU A 402 32.87 -37.91 -32.12
N ILE A 403 32.89 -39.19 -31.76
CA ILE A 403 31.68 -39.97 -31.48
C ILE A 403 31.02 -39.41 -30.21
N VAL A 404 31.79 -39.19 -29.14
CA VAL A 404 31.29 -38.62 -27.89
C VAL A 404 30.78 -37.19 -28.09
N LEU A 405 31.35 -36.39 -29.02
CA LEU A 405 30.82 -35.07 -29.39
C LEU A 405 29.40 -35.18 -29.98
N LEU A 406 29.21 -36.06 -30.97
CA LEU A 406 27.90 -36.27 -31.60
C LEU A 406 26.87 -36.82 -30.61
N GLU A 407 27.27 -37.79 -29.79
CA GLU A 407 26.44 -38.31 -28.70
C GLU A 407 26.06 -37.20 -27.72
N SER A 408 27.03 -36.37 -27.30
CA SER A 408 26.79 -35.26 -26.37
C SER A 408 25.83 -34.21 -26.94
N ILE A 409 25.93 -33.90 -28.24
CA ILE A 409 25.03 -32.99 -28.93
C ILE A 409 23.63 -33.62 -29.03
N ASN A 410 23.52 -34.88 -29.43
CA ASN A 410 22.22 -35.58 -29.49
C ASN A 410 21.57 -35.69 -28.10
N ASP A 411 22.36 -35.97 -27.07
CA ASP A 411 21.92 -36.04 -25.68
C ASP A 411 21.34 -34.69 -25.24
N CYS A 412 21.95 -33.55 -25.60
CA CYS A 412 21.43 -32.21 -25.25
C CYS A 412 20.00 -31.95 -25.76
N TRP A 413 19.64 -32.52 -26.91
CA TRP A 413 18.36 -32.26 -27.59
C TRP A 413 17.37 -33.43 -27.50
N SER A 414 17.70 -34.47 -26.73
CA SER A 414 16.80 -35.58 -26.47
C SER A 414 15.61 -35.13 -25.62
N THR A 415 14.44 -35.00 -26.26
CA THR A 415 13.17 -34.58 -25.63
C THR A 415 12.69 -35.54 -24.55
N GLU A 416 13.05 -36.83 -24.65
CA GLU A 416 12.62 -37.87 -23.74
C GLU A 416 13.43 -37.93 -22.44
N ARG A 417 14.67 -37.41 -22.43
CA ARG A 417 15.61 -37.65 -21.31
C ARG A 417 16.23 -36.40 -20.70
N ILE A 418 16.60 -35.41 -21.52
CA ILE A 418 17.48 -34.32 -21.09
C ILE A 418 16.87 -32.95 -21.40
N TYR A 419 16.35 -32.78 -22.61
CA TYR A 419 15.89 -31.49 -23.10
C TYR A 419 14.63 -31.02 -22.37
N LEU A 420 14.67 -29.76 -21.94
CA LEU A 420 13.52 -29.04 -21.39
C LEU A 420 13.32 -27.75 -22.20
N PRO A 421 12.10 -27.43 -22.67
CA PRO A 421 11.82 -26.22 -23.45
C PRO A 421 12.37 -24.89 -22.87
N PRO A 422 12.27 -24.59 -21.55
CA PRO A 422 12.78 -23.33 -21.02
C PRO A 422 14.32 -23.20 -21.08
N LEU A 423 15.04 -24.28 -21.36
CA LEU A 423 16.50 -24.33 -21.38
C LEU A 423 17.09 -24.28 -22.79
N PHE A 424 16.27 -24.01 -23.82
CA PHE A 424 16.70 -23.96 -25.23
C PHE A 424 18.01 -23.19 -25.43
N ILE A 425 18.09 -21.94 -24.95
CA ILE A 425 19.28 -21.09 -25.13
C ILE A 425 20.51 -21.63 -24.39
N ASN A 426 20.30 -22.29 -23.24
CA ASN A 426 21.38 -22.84 -22.44
C ASN A 426 21.98 -24.09 -23.11
N PHE A 427 21.13 -24.97 -23.65
CA PHE A 427 21.56 -26.11 -24.44
C PHE A 427 22.18 -25.68 -25.78
N TRP A 428 21.66 -24.65 -26.44
CA TRP A 428 22.27 -24.07 -27.64
C TRP A 428 23.67 -23.51 -27.36
N LYS A 429 23.83 -22.80 -26.25
CA LYS A 429 25.16 -22.34 -25.82
C LYS A 429 26.10 -23.51 -25.55
N LEU A 430 25.62 -24.57 -24.90
CA LEU A 430 26.41 -25.77 -24.64
C LEU A 430 26.84 -26.45 -25.96
N THR A 431 25.96 -26.57 -26.96
CA THR A 431 26.35 -27.15 -28.25
C THR A 431 27.44 -26.35 -28.94
N LEU A 432 27.34 -25.01 -28.95
CA LEU A 432 28.40 -24.15 -29.50
C LEU A 432 29.71 -24.26 -28.70
N GLN A 433 29.63 -24.40 -27.37
CA GLN A 433 30.81 -24.60 -26.52
C GLN A 433 31.49 -25.95 -26.78
N LEU A 434 30.73 -27.03 -27.00
CA LEU A 434 31.27 -28.34 -27.38
C LEU A 434 31.97 -28.28 -28.74
N ILE A 435 31.37 -27.61 -29.72
CA ILE A 435 31.96 -27.36 -31.04
C ILE A 435 33.27 -26.57 -30.90
N ALA A 436 33.25 -25.44 -30.20
CA ALA A 436 34.44 -24.61 -29.98
C ALA A 436 35.55 -25.37 -29.23
N ARG A 437 35.18 -26.20 -28.24
CA ARG A 437 36.14 -27.03 -27.52
C ARG A 437 36.76 -28.11 -28.40
N CYS A 438 35.97 -28.71 -29.31
CA CYS A 438 36.48 -29.60 -30.34
C CYS A 438 37.50 -28.88 -31.24
N THR A 439 37.24 -27.64 -31.65
CA THR A 439 38.19 -26.81 -32.41
C THR A 439 39.53 -26.64 -31.70
N VAL A 440 39.49 -26.27 -30.41
CA VAL A 440 40.69 -26.11 -29.58
C VAL A 440 41.44 -27.43 -29.43
N TRP A 441 40.72 -28.53 -29.29
CA TRP A 441 41.34 -29.84 -29.25
C TRP A 441 42.04 -30.17 -30.58
N LEU A 442 41.39 -30.00 -31.73
CA LEU A 442 42.00 -30.24 -33.04
C LEU A 442 43.27 -29.40 -33.27
N SER A 443 43.30 -28.16 -32.78
CA SER A 443 44.47 -27.27 -32.90
C SER A 443 45.59 -27.59 -31.90
N THR A 444 45.32 -28.34 -30.82
CA THR A 444 46.30 -28.68 -29.78
C THR A 444 46.86 -30.09 -29.88
N ILE A 445 46.26 -30.98 -30.70
CA ILE A 445 46.79 -32.32 -30.96
C ILE A 445 48.26 -32.23 -31.38
N GLN A 446 49.11 -33.05 -30.74
CA GLN A 446 50.52 -33.23 -31.11
C GLN A 446 50.81 -34.69 -31.49
N LEU A 447 51.94 -34.91 -32.18
CA LEU A 447 52.39 -36.26 -32.58
C LEU A 447 52.74 -37.19 -31.40
N SER A 448 53.01 -36.60 -30.24
CA SER A 448 53.26 -37.30 -28.96
C SER A 448 52.01 -37.99 -28.41
N ASP A 449 50.82 -37.46 -28.74
CA ASP A 449 49.55 -37.90 -28.14
C ASP A 449 48.95 -39.11 -28.90
N LEU A 450 49.56 -39.45 -30.04
CA LEU A 450 49.21 -40.61 -30.86
C LEU A 450 50.01 -41.83 -30.40
N PHE A 451 49.42 -42.61 -29.48
CA PHE A 451 49.99 -43.85 -28.98
C PHE A 451 49.60 -45.03 -29.88
N ILE A 452 50.59 -45.83 -30.27
CA ILE A 452 50.36 -47.02 -31.08
C ILE A 452 50.95 -48.19 -30.30
N GLU A 453 50.09 -49.07 -29.79
CA GLU A 453 50.53 -50.28 -29.10
C GLU A 453 51.13 -51.26 -30.11
N ASN A 454 52.25 -51.90 -29.73
CA ASN A 454 52.93 -52.96 -30.48
C ASN A 454 53.42 -52.59 -31.89
N VAL A 455 54.39 -51.67 -31.99
CA VAL A 455 55.09 -51.39 -33.25
C VAL A 455 56.57 -51.74 -33.16
N THR A 456 57.05 -52.61 -34.05
CA THR A 456 58.44 -53.07 -34.11
C THR A 456 59.33 -52.22 -35.02
N SER A 457 58.79 -51.29 -35.84
CA SER A 457 59.56 -50.43 -36.74
C SER A 457 59.12 -48.95 -36.78
N ILE A 458 60.08 -48.03 -36.87
CA ILE A 458 59.85 -46.57 -36.89
C ILE A 458 59.03 -46.15 -38.13
N THR A 459 59.19 -46.86 -39.26
CA THR A 459 58.49 -46.60 -40.53
C THR A 459 57.03 -47.07 -40.50
N GLU A 460 56.69 -48.13 -39.77
CA GLU A 460 55.31 -48.53 -39.54
C GLU A 460 54.59 -47.58 -38.59
N SER A 461 55.29 -47.08 -37.56
CA SER A 461 54.74 -46.08 -36.63
C SER A 461 54.35 -44.79 -37.36
N SER A 462 55.21 -44.27 -38.24
CA SER A 462 54.90 -43.06 -39.02
C SER A 462 53.78 -43.28 -40.04
N ARG A 463 53.70 -44.45 -40.68
CA ARG A 463 52.59 -44.82 -41.59
C ARG A 463 51.25 -44.89 -40.87
N LEU A 464 51.21 -45.52 -39.70
CA LEU A 464 50.00 -45.66 -38.89
C LEU A 464 49.55 -44.31 -38.31
N LYS A 465 50.49 -43.44 -37.88
CA LYS A 465 50.18 -42.05 -37.48
C LYS A 465 49.59 -41.23 -38.64
N CYS A 466 50.12 -41.35 -39.86
CA CYS A 466 49.51 -40.71 -41.04
C CYS A 466 48.08 -41.21 -41.29
N SER A 467 47.86 -42.53 -41.20
CA SER A 467 46.54 -43.13 -41.43
C SER A 467 45.52 -42.64 -40.40
N LEU A 468 45.91 -42.58 -39.12
CA LEU A 468 45.09 -42.04 -38.03
C LEU A 468 44.75 -40.56 -38.26
N LEU A 469 45.73 -39.72 -38.63
CA LEU A 469 45.49 -38.30 -38.91
C LEU A 469 44.57 -38.08 -40.13
N SER A 470 44.73 -38.88 -41.20
CA SER A 470 43.84 -38.81 -42.38
C SER A 470 42.41 -39.24 -42.06
N LEU A 471 42.25 -40.19 -41.14
CA LEU A 471 40.96 -40.62 -40.65
C LEU A 471 40.34 -39.55 -39.74
N ILE A 472 41.13 -38.91 -38.87
CA ILE A 472 40.65 -37.77 -38.06
C ILE A 472 40.10 -36.70 -38.98
N PHE A 473 40.84 -36.33 -40.03
CA PHE A 473 40.37 -35.38 -41.03
C PHE A 473 39.05 -35.80 -41.72
N SER A 474 38.98 -37.01 -42.27
CA SER A 474 37.77 -37.49 -42.95
C SER A 474 36.58 -37.62 -42.01
N GLN A 475 36.81 -38.05 -40.77
CA GLN A 475 35.75 -38.21 -39.77
C GLN A 475 35.28 -36.84 -39.26
N THR A 476 36.17 -35.86 -39.09
CA THR A 476 35.78 -34.49 -38.73
C THR A 476 34.86 -33.90 -39.78
N GLU A 477 35.17 -34.02 -41.08
CA GLU A 477 34.29 -33.53 -42.16
C GLU A 477 32.90 -34.20 -42.13
N LYS A 478 32.86 -35.53 -41.89
CA LYS A 478 31.60 -36.25 -41.72
C LYS A 478 30.82 -35.75 -40.51
N THR A 479 31.48 -35.54 -39.37
CA THR A 479 30.83 -35.05 -38.15
C THR A 479 30.29 -33.62 -38.33
N LEU A 480 30.96 -32.75 -39.08
CA LEU A 480 30.47 -31.40 -39.39
C LEU A 480 29.14 -31.45 -40.17
N ASN A 481 29.05 -32.35 -41.17
CA ASN A 481 27.82 -32.53 -41.93
C ASN A 481 26.70 -33.11 -41.05
N GLN A 482 27.01 -34.09 -40.21
CA GLN A 482 26.05 -34.65 -39.26
C GLN A 482 25.53 -33.62 -38.26
N ILE A 483 26.37 -32.68 -37.78
CA ILE A 483 25.94 -31.58 -36.92
C ILE A 483 24.95 -30.65 -37.66
N ARG A 484 25.19 -30.38 -38.96
CA ARG A 484 24.24 -29.61 -39.78
C ARG A 484 22.90 -30.33 -39.95
N ASP A 485 22.94 -31.65 -40.10
CA ASP A 485 21.72 -32.47 -40.20
C ASP A 485 20.95 -32.45 -38.87
N ILE A 486 21.63 -32.63 -37.73
CA ILE A 486 21.04 -32.53 -36.39
C ILE A 486 20.39 -31.16 -36.19
N TYR A 487 21.04 -30.07 -36.60
CA TYR A 487 20.46 -28.73 -36.51
C TYR A 487 19.13 -28.61 -37.26
N LYS A 488 19.07 -29.10 -38.49
CA LYS A 488 17.86 -29.03 -39.33
C LYS A 488 16.75 -29.94 -38.84
N GLU A 489 17.09 -31.17 -38.45
CA GLU A 489 16.11 -32.21 -38.13
C GLU A 489 15.58 -32.13 -36.69
N THR A 490 16.40 -31.67 -35.74
CA THR A 490 16.06 -31.76 -34.30
C THR A 490 16.04 -30.42 -33.57
N ILE A 491 16.98 -29.51 -33.86
CA ILE A 491 17.11 -28.25 -33.09
C ILE A 491 16.13 -27.19 -33.63
N LEU A 492 16.06 -27.02 -34.94
CA LEU A 492 15.17 -26.07 -35.60
C LEU A 492 13.67 -26.28 -35.26
N PRO A 493 13.11 -27.49 -35.24
CA PRO A 493 11.71 -27.68 -34.86
C PRO A 493 11.41 -27.39 -33.38
N LEU A 494 12.43 -27.37 -32.51
CA LEU A 494 12.29 -27.08 -31.08
C LEU A 494 12.43 -25.58 -30.77
N LYS A 495 12.57 -24.72 -31.79
CA LYS A 495 12.80 -23.28 -31.64
C LYS A 495 11.60 -22.59 -30.97
N PRO A 496 11.80 -21.79 -29.91
CA PRO A 496 10.76 -20.92 -29.38
C PRO A 496 10.44 -19.77 -30.35
N ASP A 497 9.18 -19.31 -30.36
CA ASP A 497 8.68 -18.28 -31.30
C ASP A 497 9.48 -16.97 -31.29
N ASN A 498 10.14 -16.66 -30.16
CA ASN A 498 10.87 -15.41 -29.95
C ASN A 498 12.30 -15.40 -30.51
N PHE A 499 12.79 -16.49 -31.12
CA PHE A 499 14.17 -16.58 -31.62
C PHE A 499 14.26 -16.43 -33.14
N ASP A 500 15.24 -15.66 -33.61
CA ASP A 500 15.51 -15.54 -35.04
C ASP A 500 16.27 -16.76 -35.59
N GLU A 501 15.69 -17.40 -36.59
CA GLU A 501 16.27 -18.58 -37.25
C GLU A 501 17.60 -18.25 -37.95
N LYS A 502 17.71 -17.04 -38.52
CA LYS A 502 18.93 -16.58 -39.20
C LYS A 502 20.11 -16.49 -38.25
N LEU A 503 19.93 -15.92 -37.06
CA LEU A 503 20.99 -15.77 -36.06
C LEU A 503 21.47 -17.13 -35.53
N LEU A 504 20.55 -18.09 -35.34
CA LEU A 504 20.91 -19.45 -34.94
C LEU A 504 21.74 -20.13 -36.03
N GLN A 505 21.32 -20.03 -37.28
CA GLN A 505 22.05 -20.60 -38.42
C GLN A 505 23.43 -19.96 -38.60
N GLU A 506 23.53 -18.64 -38.52
CA GLU A 506 24.80 -17.90 -38.58
C GLU A 506 25.75 -18.36 -37.46
N SER A 507 25.26 -18.42 -36.22
CA SER A 507 26.09 -18.85 -35.08
C SER A 507 26.60 -20.28 -35.18
N LEU A 508 25.83 -21.18 -35.81
CA LEU A 508 26.26 -22.55 -36.07
C LEU A 508 27.34 -22.59 -37.16
N GLU A 509 27.09 -21.93 -38.29
CA GLU A 509 28.03 -21.93 -39.41
C GLU A 509 29.36 -21.26 -39.03
N ASP A 510 29.34 -20.19 -38.22
CA ASP A 510 30.55 -19.58 -37.65
C ASP A 510 31.35 -20.60 -36.80
N GLY A 511 30.66 -21.37 -35.96
CA GLY A 511 31.29 -22.42 -35.15
C GLY A 511 31.89 -23.56 -35.98
N LEU A 512 31.20 -23.98 -37.03
CA LEU A 512 31.68 -25.01 -37.97
C LEU A 512 32.85 -24.50 -38.83
N LEU A 513 32.80 -23.23 -39.23
CA LEU A 513 33.85 -22.56 -39.99
C LEU A 513 35.13 -22.41 -39.14
N MET A 514 35.01 -22.13 -37.84
CA MET A 514 36.16 -22.17 -36.93
C MET A 514 36.85 -23.55 -36.91
N ILE A 515 36.10 -24.66 -36.92
CA ILE A 515 36.70 -26.00 -37.02
C ILE A 515 37.50 -26.14 -38.32
N ALA A 516 36.92 -25.70 -39.44
CA ALA A 516 37.53 -25.80 -40.76
C ALA A 516 38.79 -24.93 -40.91
N GLU A 517 38.78 -23.71 -40.37
CA GLU A 517 39.84 -22.72 -40.56
C GLU A 517 40.95 -22.79 -39.50
N THR A 518 40.69 -23.31 -38.30
CA THR A 518 41.67 -23.30 -37.21
C THR A 518 42.02 -24.70 -36.69
N GLY A 519 41.08 -25.64 -36.71
CA GLY A 519 41.30 -27.02 -36.27
C GLY A 519 41.94 -27.90 -37.33
N LEU A 520 41.31 -28.02 -38.50
CA LEU A 520 41.77 -28.89 -39.60
C LEU A 520 43.17 -28.55 -40.14
N PRO A 521 43.61 -27.27 -40.23
CA PRO A 521 44.94 -26.96 -40.75
C PRO A 521 46.07 -27.51 -39.89
N ASN A 522 45.87 -27.67 -38.58
CA ASN A 522 46.85 -28.33 -37.71
C ASN A 522 47.02 -29.81 -38.10
N ILE A 523 45.92 -30.53 -38.36
CA ILE A 523 45.97 -31.92 -38.83
C ILE A 523 46.66 -32.03 -40.19
N VAL A 524 46.40 -31.09 -41.11
CA VAL A 524 47.08 -31.03 -42.41
C VAL A 524 48.58 -30.75 -42.25
N LYS A 525 48.98 -29.95 -41.27
CA LYS A 525 50.39 -29.71 -40.94
C LYS A 525 51.05 -30.97 -40.37
N LEU A 526 50.43 -31.63 -39.40
CA LEU A 526 50.95 -32.86 -38.79
C LEU A 526 51.03 -34.03 -39.78
N THR A 527 50.07 -34.16 -40.70
CA THR A 527 50.15 -35.17 -41.78
C THR A 527 51.32 -34.92 -42.70
N LYS A 528 51.60 -33.66 -43.08
CA LYS A 528 52.79 -33.28 -43.85
C LYS A 528 54.09 -33.58 -43.10
N GLU A 529 54.17 -33.26 -41.81
CA GLU A 529 55.34 -33.57 -40.98
C GLU A 529 55.61 -35.09 -40.87
N CYS A 530 54.56 -35.91 -40.70
CA CYS A 530 54.71 -37.38 -40.74
C CYS A 530 55.12 -37.92 -42.11
N LEU A 531 54.67 -37.30 -43.21
CA LEU A 531 55.05 -37.69 -44.57
C LEU A 531 56.48 -37.28 -44.92
N VAL A 532 56.94 -36.12 -44.45
CA VAL A 532 58.33 -35.66 -44.65
C VAL A 532 59.30 -36.51 -43.83
N ASN A 533 58.93 -36.92 -42.61
CA ASN A 533 59.74 -37.85 -41.81
C ASN A 533 59.83 -39.27 -42.39
N LYS A 534 58.97 -39.66 -43.35
CA LYS A 534 59.16 -40.89 -44.15
C LYS A 534 60.27 -40.77 -45.19
N ASN A 535 60.64 -39.54 -45.58
CA ASN A 535 61.59 -39.27 -46.66
C ASN A 535 63.01 -38.93 -46.14
N LEU A 536 63.21 -38.87 -44.82
CA LEU A 536 64.49 -38.53 -44.17
C LEU A 536 65.19 -39.74 -43.49
N THR A 537 64.70 -40.95 -43.73
CA THR A 537 65.33 -42.23 -43.36
C THR A 537 65.26 -43.17 -44.54
#